data_AF-M3IWD8-F1
#
_entry.id   AF-M3IWD8-F1
#
_cell.length_a   1.000
_cell.length_b   1.000
_cell.length_c   1.000
_cell.angle_alpha   90.00
_cell.angle_beta   90.00
_cell.angle_gamma   90.00
#
_symmetry.space_group_name_H-M   'P 1'
#
loop_
_entity.id
_entity.type
_entity.pdbx_description
1 polymer ?
#
loop_
_entity_poly.entity_id
_entity_poly.type
_entity_poly.pdbx_seq_one_letter_code
_entity_poly.pdbx_strand_id
1 'polypeptide(L)'
;MVIFSTLYYAEQDTVLPDPEILLDKVHNQSKKVVIFPRNFHLKNDKLIGYYTGILDQELSPDDIIFKNRFNHKLQGVSYRPTTIEVFKSSEDPQCENRSSNLNIEVSQPFNKNANLYKILTKFKEDNSDYYKEMKIFFPNLEHELNTGIIQKHWFQLIGSSVWLQQYGVHLMINRVFYTKTGDKVKPNMSLAYVRIFDRNWQELENVDLIVPDESESFKVISYPNFLPIPVYHSVKQQDGRFYGIEDPRIMLIKNNERYEEPVIVFNSHNRKISRIASYKDTKSTIHLKPYRSMFIGWLWRSQKGKSNIDDIPSRVTSNSNYVKVKELKLPKNERFKKEKNWTPFLNYQQQLDNGYDVDLYLVYQFEDLKILKCSLLNDKSECTWEYQLVEESSPKINKLRGGTELVNVNQILAKSKFRELRRIKNQMAQDKQIWIGFARAVLKDCGCGVKMYRPNMVVLIKEEGTYRVSHVSSYADLEVPILPWNQNRNMCEGKNLLIPNGISSWNFAKDEFGTLQDYMTLSLSRADSTIDIIHIKGILISILDEEHLSVDVATTKNDNNIKCAIKKSQDYCVAYGKDNYDKSINSLAAELKQHMDDIGSQL
;
A
#
# COMPACT_ATOMS: atom_id res chain seq x y z
N MET A 1 40.86 -46.09 -11.32
CA MET A 1 41.24 -45.97 -9.90
C MET A 1 41.55 -44.50 -9.65
N VAL A 2 40.55 -43.72 -9.31
CA VAL A 2 40.65 -42.29 -8.99
C VAL A 2 39.91 -42.13 -7.68
N ILE A 3 40.67 -41.80 -6.64
CA ILE A 3 40.20 -41.75 -5.25
C ILE A 3 39.47 -40.42 -5.08
N PHE A 4 38.14 -40.47 -4.92
CA PHE A 4 37.36 -39.36 -4.38
C PHE A 4 37.68 -39.24 -2.89
N SER A 5 38.38 -38.18 -2.50
CA SER A 5 38.53 -37.82 -1.08
C SER A 5 37.21 -37.21 -0.59
N THR A 6 36.39 -38.03 0.04
CA THR A 6 35.30 -37.60 0.91
C THR A 6 35.89 -37.02 2.19
N LEU A 7 36.10 -35.70 2.23
CA LEU A 7 36.32 -34.99 3.48
C LEU A 7 34.98 -34.87 4.20
N TYR A 8 34.74 -35.84 5.08
CA TYR A 8 33.83 -35.74 6.21
C TYR A 8 34.20 -34.47 7.01
N TYR A 9 33.39 -33.42 6.89
CA TYR A 9 33.42 -32.35 7.87
C TYR A 9 32.73 -32.88 9.13
N ALA A 10 33.53 -33.00 10.19
CA ALA A 10 33.06 -33.28 11.53
C ALA A 10 31.98 -32.26 11.94
N GLU A 11 30.94 -32.77 12.60
CA GLU A 11 29.99 -31.99 13.39
C GLU A 11 30.75 -31.17 14.43
N GLN A 12 31.12 -29.93 14.08
CA GLN A 12 31.20 -28.88 15.06
C GLN A 12 29.79 -28.35 15.22
N ASP A 13 29.26 -28.46 16.44
CA ASP A 13 28.15 -27.64 16.95
C ASP A 13 28.53 -26.16 16.81
N THR A 14 28.45 -25.64 15.59
CA THR A 14 28.51 -24.21 15.32
C THR A 14 27.18 -23.67 15.79
N VAL A 15 27.17 -23.20 17.04
CA VAL A 15 26.14 -22.28 17.52
C VAL A 15 26.12 -21.13 16.51
N LEU A 16 25.13 -21.14 15.62
CA LEU A 16 24.89 -20.04 14.69
C LEU A 16 24.91 -18.76 15.54
N PRO A 17 25.71 -17.74 15.16
CA PRO A 17 25.83 -16.52 15.95
C PRO A 17 24.46 -15.92 16.23
N ASP A 18 24.34 -15.11 17.29
CA ASP A 18 23.07 -14.45 17.61
C ASP A 18 22.51 -13.74 16.37
N PRO A 19 21.29 -14.09 15.90
CA PRO A 19 20.66 -13.45 14.75
C PRO A 19 20.65 -11.92 14.84
N GLU A 20 20.61 -11.34 16.05
CA GLU A 20 20.62 -9.89 16.26
C GLU A 20 21.97 -9.27 15.85
N ILE A 21 23.09 -9.92 16.25
CA ILE A 21 24.44 -9.54 15.83
C ILE A 21 24.64 -9.73 14.32
N LEU A 22 23.97 -10.73 13.73
CA LEU A 22 24.07 -11.03 12.31
C LEU A 22 23.35 -9.99 11.45
N LEU A 23 22.08 -9.65 11.76
CA LEU A 23 21.33 -8.66 10.98
C LEU A 23 21.93 -7.25 11.06
N ASP A 24 22.41 -6.82 12.23
CA ASP A 24 23.10 -5.53 12.35
C ASP A 24 24.41 -5.49 11.53
N LYS A 25 24.99 -6.65 11.18
CA LYS A 25 26.18 -6.81 10.33
C LYS A 25 25.87 -7.09 8.85
N VAL A 26 24.62 -7.38 8.48
CA VAL A 26 24.18 -7.72 7.09
C VAL A 26 24.27 -6.54 6.13
N HIS A 27 24.40 -5.31 6.63
CA HIS A 27 24.41 -4.12 5.79
C HIS A 27 25.63 -3.98 4.84
N ASN A 28 26.58 -4.92 4.88
CA ASN A 28 27.62 -5.07 3.85
C ASN A 28 27.10 -5.92 2.67
N GLN A 29 26.81 -5.25 1.57
CA GLN A 29 26.21 -5.78 0.35
C GLN A 29 26.97 -7.00 -0.22
N SER A 30 26.35 -8.18 -0.16
CA SER A 30 26.59 -9.38 -1.00
C SER A 30 26.01 -10.66 -0.39
N LYS A 31 25.81 -10.71 0.94
CA LYS A 31 25.38 -11.91 1.67
C LYS A 31 23.89 -12.22 1.45
N LYS A 32 23.55 -13.50 1.23
CA LYS A 32 22.14 -13.94 1.22
C LYS A 32 21.62 -14.05 2.65
N VAL A 33 20.36 -13.64 2.86
CA VAL A 33 19.66 -13.82 4.13
C VAL A 33 18.45 -14.72 3.95
N VAL A 34 18.48 -15.93 4.50
CA VAL A 34 17.39 -16.91 4.46
C VAL A 34 16.63 -16.89 5.78
N ILE A 35 15.33 -16.55 5.72
CA ILE A 35 14.48 -16.38 6.89
C ILE A 35 13.37 -17.42 6.90
N PHE A 36 13.42 -18.32 7.88
CA PHE A 36 12.35 -19.25 8.19
C PHE A 36 11.33 -18.63 9.15
N PRO A 37 10.03 -18.97 9.03
CA PRO A 37 9.00 -18.42 9.89
C PRO A 37 9.19 -18.92 11.33
N ARG A 38 8.82 -18.10 12.32
CA ARG A 38 9.02 -18.39 13.75
C ARG A 38 8.47 -19.75 14.17
N ASN A 39 7.32 -20.13 13.62
CA ASN A 39 6.64 -21.39 13.91
C ASN A 39 7.14 -22.58 13.05
N PHE A 40 8.21 -22.42 12.28
CA PHE A 40 8.76 -23.53 11.48
C PHE A 40 9.18 -24.71 12.36
N HIS A 41 8.79 -25.91 11.92
CA HIS A 41 8.83 -27.14 12.72
C HIS A 41 10.25 -27.62 13.05
N LEU A 42 11.24 -27.32 12.19
CA LEU A 42 12.63 -27.70 12.42
C LEU A 42 13.36 -26.77 13.40
N LYS A 43 14.39 -27.33 14.05
CA LYS A 43 15.36 -26.59 14.86
C LYS A 43 16.42 -25.93 13.95
N ASN A 44 17.16 -24.97 14.51
CA ASN A 44 18.11 -24.15 13.76
C ASN A 44 19.23 -24.97 13.07
N ASP A 45 19.73 -26.02 13.73
CA ASP A 45 20.77 -26.93 13.24
C ASP A 45 20.34 -27.74 11.99
N LYS A 46 19.04 -27.86 11.73
CA LYS A 46 18.50 -28.59 10.58
C LYS A 46 18.08 -27.69 9.42
N LEU A 47 18.15 -26.36 9.57
CA LEU A 47 17.67 -25.43 8.54
C LEU A 47 18.53 -25.46 7.27
N ILE A 48 19.86 -25.57 7.42
CA ILE A 48 20.78 -25.66 6.28
C ILE A 48 20.43 -26.89 5.44
N GLY A 49 20.36 -28.06 6.07
CA GLY A 49 20.03 -29.31 5.36
C GLY A 49 18.64 -29.28 4.71
N TYR A 50 17.66 -28.60 5.32
CA TYR A 50 16.35 -28.40 4.68
C TYR A 50 16.45 -27.49 3.46
N TYR A 51 17.12 -26.35 3.57
CA TYR A 51 17.25 -25.38 2.48
C TYR A 51 18.05 -25.94 1.30
N THR A 52 19.19 -26.59 1.55
CA THR A 52 20.05 -27.11 0.48
C THR A 52 19.60 -28.48 -0.03
N GLY A 53 19.06 -29.33 0.84
CA GLY A 53 18.71 -30.71 0.48
C GLY A 53 17.25 -30.90 0.06
N ILE A 54 16.30 -30.22 0.71
CA ILE A 54 14.86 -30.38 0.42
C ILE A 54 14.37 -29.31 -0.56
N LEU A 55 14.76 -28.05 -0.35
CA LEU A 55 14.39 -26.95 -1.26
C LEU A 55 15.33 -26.80 -2.45
N ASP A 56 16.41 -27.60 -2.51
CA ASP A 56 17.40 -27.62 -3.60
C ASP A 56 17.95 -26.22 -3.92
N GLN A 57 18.38 -25.50 -2.88
CA GLN A 57 18.93 -24.15 -2.99
C GLN A 57 20.42 -24.09 -2.63
N GLU A 58 21.14 -23.19 -3.29
CA GLU A 58 22.55 -22.94 -3.00
C GLU A 58 22.72 -21.95 -1.84
N LEU A 59 23.69 -22.26 -0.97
CA LEU A 59 24.08 -21.44 0.17
C LEU A 59 25.61 -21.32 0.23
N SER A 60 26.11 -20.10 0.31
CA SER A 60 27.53 -19.80 0.51
C SER A 60 27.89 -19.82 2.01
N PRO A 61 29.15 -20.07 2.39
CA PRO A 61 29.57 -20.09 3.80
C PRO A 61 29.28 -18.80 4.58
N ASP A 62 29.26 -17.66 3.88
CA ASP A 62 29.00 -16.33 4.44
C ASP A 62 27.51 -15.97 4.54
N ASP A 63 26.63 -16.79 3.99
CA ASP A 63 25.20 -16.54 3.99
C ASP A 63 24.58 -16.79 5.37
N ILE A 64 23.51 -16.06 5.65
CA ILE A 64 22.87 -16.05 6.96
C ILE A 64 21.53 -16.77 6.85
N ILE A 65 21.37 -17.83 7.62
CA ILE A 65 20.17 -18.66 7.66
C ILE A 65 19.67 -18.79 9.08
N PHE A 66 18.42 -18.41 9.32
CA PHE A 66 17.85 -18.49 10.66
C PHE A 66 16.34 -18.62 10.66
N LYS A 67 15.83 -19.11 11.79
CA LYS A 67 14.42 -19.04 12.14
C LYS A 67 14.15 -17.75 12.91
N ASN A 68 13.16 -16.97 12.47
CA ASN A 68 12.87 -15.66 13.05
C ASN A 68 12.52 -15.74 14.55
N ARG A 69 13.11 -14.84 15.33
CA ARG A 69 12.81 -14.61 16.75
C ARG A 69 12.44 -13.15 17.05
N PHE A 70 12.52 -12.26 16.07
CA PHE A 70 12.31 -10.82 16.24
C PHE A 70 10.83 -10.46 16.28
N ASN A 71 10.50 -9.54 17.19
CA ASN A 71 9.21 -8.87 17.22
C ASN A 71 9.32 -7.47 16.61
N HIS A 72 8.18 -6.86 16.30
CA HIS A 72 8.12 -5.49 15.85
C HIS A 72 8.84 -4.56 16.85
N LYS A 73 9.61 -3.59 16.33
CA LYS A 73 10.33 -2.61 17.12
C LYS A 73 9.74 -1.23 16.88
N LEU A 74 9.47 -0.51 17.95
CA LEU A 74 9.14 0.91 17.86
C LEU A 74 10.38 1.70 17.47
N GLN A 75 10.21 2.68 16.59
CA GLN A 75 11.31 3.50 16.12
C GLN A 75 11.61 4.61 17.13
N GLY A 76 12.87 4.72 17.54
CA GLY A 76 13.38 5.81 18.37
C GLY A 76 13.58 7.06 17.52
N VAL A 77 12.49 7.74 17.19
CA VAL A 77 12.49 8.96 16.36
C VAL A 77 11.98 10.16 17.16
N SER A 78 12.37 11.37 16.74
CA SER A 78 11.80 12.60 17.29
C SER A 78 10.39 12.81 16.72
N TYR A 79 9.46 13.16 17.60
CA TYR A 79 8.10 13.53 17.25
C TYR A 79 7.90 15.04 17.41
N ARG A 80 6.97 15.61 16.64
CA ARG A 80 6.51 16.99 16.76
C ARG A 80 5.00 17.00 17.00
N PRO A 81 4.50 17.77 17.98
CA PRO A 81 3.08 17.88 18.24
C PRO A 81 2.38 18.55 17.06
N THR A 82 1.20 18.06 16.72
CA THR A 82 0.31 18.66 15.72
C THR A 82 -1.14 18.30 16.05
N THR A 83 -2.09 19.01 15.46
CA THR A 83 -3.51 18.84 15.75
C THR A 83 -4.26 18.53 14.47
N ILE A 84 -5.17 17.55 14.54
CA ILE A 84 -6.09 17.22 13.46
C ILE A 84 -7.50 17.58 13.92
N GLU A 85 -8.18 18.45 13.17
CA GLU A 85 -9.58 18.77 13.41
C GLU A 85 -10.49 17.70 12.79
N VAL A 86 -11.38 17.15 13.61
CA VAL A 86 -12.24 16.00 13.30
C VAL A 86 -13.70 16.33 13.53
N PHE A 87 -14.54 15.98 12.55
CA PHE A 87 -15.98 16.22 12.56
C PHE A 87 -16.75 14.92 12.85
N LYS A 88 -17.59 14.96 13.88
CA LYS A 88 -18.46 13.83 14.28
C LYS A 88 -19.74 13.78 13.42
N SER A 89 -20.23 12.57 13.16
CA SER A 89 -21.55 12.33 12.56
C SER A 89 -22.67 12.81 13.49
N SER A 90 -23.71 13.44 12.93
CA SER A 90 -24.85 14.06 13.63
C SER A 90 -25.90 14.50 12.60
N GLU A 91 -27.11 14.87 13.03
CA GLU A 91 -28.16 15.46 12.18
C GLU A 91 -28.02 16.98 11.93
N ASP A 92 -27.45 17.75 12.88
CA ASP A 92 -27.34 19.22 12.80
C ASP A 92 -26.43 19.74 11.67
N PRO A 93 -26.91 20.33 10.57
CA PRO A 93 -26.05 20.70 9.44
C PRO A 93 -24.92 21.70 9.75
N GLN A 94 -24.89 22.33 10.94
CA GLN A 94 -23.82 23.24 11.36
C GLN A 94 -22.52 22.50 11.71
N CYS A 95 -21.38 23.03 11.28
CA CYS A 95 -20.09 22.35 11.41
C CYS A 95 -19.39 22.63 12.73
N GLU A 96 -19.61 23.83 13.28
CA GLU A 96 -18.94 24.36 14.47
C GLU A 96 -19.25 23.55 15.72
N ASN A 97 -20.48 23.03 15.84
CA ASN A 97 -20.91 22.22 16.99
C ASN A 97 -20.37 20.77 16.97
N ARG A 98 -19.62 20.40 15.93
CA ARG A 98 -19.21 19.00 15.65
C ARG A 98 -17.72 18.79 15.58
N SER A 99 -16.93 19.87 15.56
CA SER A 99 -15.49 19.76 15.44
C SER A 99 -14.86 19.50 16.80
N SER A 100 -13.82 18.68 16.78
CA SER A 100 -12.99 18.37 17.93
C SER A 100 -11.56 18.22 17.46
N ASN A 101 -10.61 18.55 18.33
CA ASN A 101 -9.20 18.53 18.00
C ASN A 101 -8.55 17.28 18.56
N LEU A 102 -7.95 16.48 17.69
CA LEU A 102 -7.11 15.36 18.09
C LEU A 102 -5.67 15.84 18.14
N ASN A 103 -5.08 15.79 19.33
CA ASN A 103 -3.67 16.12 19.53
C ASN A 103 -2.84 14.85 19.30
N ILE A 104 -1.93 14.91 18.34
CA ILE A 104 -1.07 13.80 17.97
C ILE A 104 0.37 14.30 17.88
N GLU A 105 1.32 13.37 17.78
CA GLU A 105 2.71 13.72 17.51
C GLU A 105 3.21 12.96 16.28
N VAL A 106 3.95 13.62 15.39
CA VAL A 106 4.38 13.05 14.10
C VAL A 106 5.88 13.21 13.89
N SER A 107 6.54 12.18 13.37
CA SER A 107 7.94 12.23 12.98
C SER A 107 8.15 12.95 11.65
N GLN A 108 9.38 13.36 11.36
CA GLN A 108 9.75 13.75 10.00
C GLN A 108 9.60 12.56 9.02
N PRO A 109 9.39 12.82 7.72
CA PRO A 109 9.30 11.77 6.71
C PRO A 109 10.67 11.14 6.40
N PHE A 110 10.72 9.81 6.46
CA PHE A 110 11.87 9.00 6.04
C PHE A 110 11.66 8.50 4.62
N ASN A 111 12.46 9.00 3.67
CA ASN A 111 12.35 8.55 2.29
C ASN A 111 12.92 7.13 2.13
N LYS A 112 12.17 6.28 1.43
CA LYS A 112 12.51 4.89 1.13
C LYS A 112 12.44 4.62 -0.37
N ASN A 113 12.70 5.62 -1.22
CA ASN A 113 12.81 5.40 -2.66
C ASN A 113 13.92 4.38 -2.96
N ALA A 114 13.66 3.47 -3.89
CA ALA A 114 14.68 2.56 -4.38
C ALA A 114 15.65 3.28 -5.33
N ASN A 115 16.87 2.78 -5.43
CA ASN A 115 17.80 3.20 -6.49
C ASN A 115 17.32 2.61 -7.84
N LEU A 116 16.63 3.42 -8.65
CA LEU A 116 16.06 2.96 -9.92
C LEU A 116 17.10 2.38 -10.88
N TYR A 117 18.31 2.96 -10.92
CA TYR A 117 19.40 2.43 -11.74
C TYR A 117 19.73 0.99 -11.32
N LYS A 118 19.96 0.77 -10.02
CA LYS A 118 20.30 -0.54 -9.46
C LYS A 118 19.21 -1.59 -9.75
N ILE A 119 17.94 -1.28 -9.47
CA ILE A 119 16.86 -2.27 -9.59
C ILE A 119 16.54 -2.60 -11.05
N LEU A 120 16.67 -1.63 -11.97
CA LEU A 120 16.41 -1.86 -13.39
C LEU A 120 17.58 -2.57 -14.08
N THR A 121 18.82 -2.32 -13.66
CA THR A 121 19.98 -3.13 -14.06
C THR A 121 19.78 -4.58 -13.68
N LYS A 122 19.42 -4.85 -12.41
CA LYS A 122 19.12 -6.21 -11.94
C LYS A 122 17.98 -6.84 -12.74
N PHE A 123 16.87 -6.13 -12.96
CA PHE A 123 15.73 -6.68 -13.72
C PHE A 123 16.10 -7.08 -15.16
N LYS A 124 17.01 -6.32 -15.80
CA LYS A 124 17.57 -6.65 -17.11
C LYS A 124 18.47 -7.89 -17.05
N GLU A 125 19.37 -7.94 -16.07
CA GLU A 125 20.36 -9.02 -15.90
C GLU A 125 19.72 -10.35 -15.50
N ASP A 126 18.69 -10.32 -14.63
CA ASP A 126 17.90 -11.49 -14.25
C ASP A 126 17.27 -12.18 -15.48
N ASN A 127 17.01 -11.42 -16.56
CA ASN A 127 16.48 -11.89 -17.85
C ASN A 127 15.31 -12.89 -17.70
N SER A 128 14.46 -12.65 -16.69
CA SER A 128 13.32 -13.50 -16.39
C SER A 128 12.31 -13.52 -17.53
N ASP A 129 11.44 -14.53 -17.56
CA ASP A 129 10.35 -14.57 -18.55
C ASP A 129 9.43 -13.35 -18.43
N TYR A 130 9.26 -12.82 -17.21
CA TYR A 130 8.52 -11.59 -16.99
C TYR A 130 9.23 -10.36 -17.58
N TYR A 131 10.56 -10.24 -17.40
CA TYR A 131 11.34 -9.19 -18.06
C TYR A 131 11.22 -9.28 -19.59
N LYS A 132 11.38 -10.48 -20.16
CA LYS A 132 11.27 -10.72 -21.61
C LYS A 132 9.90 -10.33 -22.14
N GLU A 133 8.84 -10.55 -21.36
CA GLU A 133 7.49 -10.14 -21.72
C GLU A 133 7.33 -8.60 -21.69
N MET A 134 7.84 -7.95 -20.63
CA MET A 134 7.62 -6.52 -20.41
C MET A 134 8.55 -5.61 -21.21
N LYS A 135 9.78 -6.06 -21.57
CA LYS A 135 10.82 -5.22 -22.18
C LYS A 135 10.40 -4.49 -23.46
N ILE A 136 9.41 -5.02 -24.17
CA ILE A 136 8.86 -4.38 -25.38
C ILE A 136 8.24 -3.00 -25.11
N PHE A 137 7.86 -2.71 -23.86
CA PHE A 137 7.34 -1.39 -23.46
C PHE A 137 8.43 -0.35 -23.19
N PHE A 138 9.66 -0.80 -22.92
CA PHE A 138 10.81 0.05 -22.59
C PHE A 138 12.05 -0.41 -23.38
N PRO A 139 12.00 -0.37 -24.73
CA PRO A 139 13.08 -0.90 -25.58
C PRO A 139 14.41 -0.18 -25.41
N ASN A 140 14.39 1.05 -24.88
CA ASN A 140 15.58 1.89 -24.71
C ASN A 140 16.25 1.74 -23.33
N LEU A 141 15.78 0.82 -22.47
CA LEU A 141 16.29 0.69 -21.10
C LEU A 141 17.82 0.56 -21.05
N GLU A 142 18.44 -0.18 -21.96
CA GLU A 142 19.89 -0.32 -22.01
C GLU A 142 20.60 1.01 -22.31
N HIS A 143 20.12 1.76 -23.28
CA HIS A 143 20.63 3.09 -23.58
C HIS A 143 20.41 4.05 -22.38
N GLU A 144 19.24 3.99 -21.75
CA GLU A 144 18.89 4.82 -20.59
C GLU A 144 19.81 4.56 -19.39
N LEU A 145 20.17 3.28 -19.15
CA LEU A 145 21.14 2.88 -18.14
C LEU A 145 22.54 3.40 -18.50
N ASN A 146 23.02 3.14 -19.73
CA ASN A 146 24.39 3.49 -20.13
C ASN A 146 24.63 5.01 -20.18
N THR A 147 23.59 5.81 -20.45
CA THR A 147 23.67 7.28 -20.51
C THR A 147 23.24 7.98 -19.21
N GLY A 148 22.81 7.23 -18.19
CA GLY A 148 22.43 7.80 -16.90
C GLY A 148 21.14 8.64 -16.90
N ILE A 149 20.24 8.42 -17.87
CA ILE A 149 19.00 9.21 -18.03
C ILE A 149 17.74 8.51 -17.48
N ILE A 150 17.90 7.45 -16.67
CA ILE A 150 16.79 6.67 -16.11
C ILE A 150 15.69 7.53 -15.48
N GLN A 151 16.08 8.55 -14.70
CA GLN A 151 15.14 9.44 -14.00
C GLN A 151 14.27 10.30 -14.93
N LYS A 152 14.61 10.37 -16.23
CA LYS A 152 13.75 11.05 -17.23
C LYS A 152 12.57 10.19 -17.65
N HIS A 153 12.65 8.87 -17.54
CA HIS A 153 11.66 7.94 -18.09
C HIS A 153 11.05 6.99 -17.06
N TRP A 154 11.74 6.79 -15.94
CA TRP A 154 11.32 5.89 -14.87
C TRP A 154 11.00 6.65 -13.60
N PHE A 155 9.89 6.27 -12.99
CA PHE A 155 9.38 6.89 -11.78
C PHE A 155 8.92 5.82 -10.80
N GLN A 156 8.89 6.17 -9.52
CA GLN A 156 8.36 5.32 -8.46
C GLN A 156 7.48 6.12 -7.51
N LEU A 157 6.43 5.48 -7.01
CA LEU A 157 5.45 6.05 -6.09
C LEU A 157 4.63 4.94 -5.43
N ILE A 158 3.75 5.33 -4.48
CA ILE A 158 2.82 4.44 -3.78
C ILE A 158 3.57 3.29 -3.12
N GLY A 159 4.25 3.58 -2.01
CA GLY A 159 4.77 2.53 -1.13
C GLY A 159 3.70 2.14 -0.12
N SER A 160 3.39 0.86 0.00
CA SER A 160 2.48 0.28 0.99
C SER A 160 3.18 -0.93 1.61
N SER A 161 3.06 -1.15 2.92
CA SER A 161 3.84 -2.15 3.64
C SER A 161 3.01 -2.89 4.67
N VAL A 162 3.43 -4.10 5.04
CA VAL A 162 2.90 -4.88 6.16
C VAL A 162 4.05 -5.45 6.99
N TRP A 163 3.86 -5.54 8.30
CA TRP A 163 4.78 -6.24 9.19
C TRP A 163 4.52 -7.76 9.18
N LEU A 164 5.46 -8.53 8.66
CA LEU A 164 5.40 -9.99 8.63
C LEU A 164 5.87 -10.57 9.97
N GLN A 165 4.96 -10.71 10.94
CA GLN A 165 5.29 -11.14 12.30
C GLN A 165 6.05 -12.49 12.36
N GLN A 166 5.70 -13.44 11.49
CA GLN A 166 6.39 -14.74 11.43
C GLN A 166 7.84 -14.61 10.96
N TYR A 167 8.19 -13.59 10.19
CA TYR A 167 9.51 -13.42 9.57
C TYR A 167 10.33 -12.28 10.20
N GLY A 168 9.69 -11.38 10.96
CA GLY A 168 10.40 -10.31 11.68
C GLY A 168 10.86 -9.18 10.75
N VAL A 169 10.13 -8.95 9.66
CA VAL A 169 10.48 -7.98 8.62
C VAL A 169 9.25 -7.22 8.11
N HIS A 170 9.45 -6.02 7.57
CA HIS A 170 8.45 -5.29 6.80
C HIS A 170 8.53 -5.70 5.32
N LEU A 171 7.39 -6.07 4.73
CA LEU A 171 7.26 -6.33 3.30
C LEU A 171 6.60 -5.13 2.65
N MET A 172 7.34 -4.40 1.81
CA MET A 172 6.85 -3.20 1.13
C MET A 172 6.70 -3.44 -0.37
N ILE A 173 5.54 -3.12 -0.90
CA ILE A 173 5.30 -2.99 -2.34
C ILE A 173 5.34 -1.53 -2.75
N ASN A 174 5.93 -1.24 -3.89
CA ASN A 174 5.77 0.04 -4.56
C ASN A 174 5.55 -0.11 -6.06
N ARG A 175 4.97 0.93 -6.67
CA ARG A 175 4.82 1.00 -8.11
C ARG A 175 6.07 1.64 -8.71
N VAL A 176 6.67 0.96 -9.68
CA VAL A 176 7.70 1.52 -10.57
C VAL A 176 7.12 1.52 -11.97
N PHE A 177 7.20 2.62 -12.69
CA PHE A 177 6.59 2.71 -14.01
C PHE A 177 7.47 3.44 -15.01
N TYR A 178 7.30 3.04 -16.27
CA TYR A 178 7.96 3.62 -17.42
C TYR A 178 7.02 4.59 -18.15
N THR A 179 7.58 5.69 -18.64
CA THR A 179 6.93 6.58 -19.60
C THR A 179 7.88 6.95 -20.74
N LYS A 180 7.41 6.78 -21.97
CA LYS A 180 8.14 7.15 -23.18
C LYS A 180 8.35 8.67 -23.27
N THR A 181 7.40 9.46 -22.76
CA THR A 181 7.42 10.93 -22.89
C THR A 181 8.16 11.62 -21.75
N GLY A 182 8.52 10.90 -20.69
CA GLY A 182 9.01 11.47 -19.44
C GLY A 182 7.96 12.23 -18.62
N ASP A 183 6.68 12.11 -19.00
CA ASP A 183 5.58 12.73 -18.29
C ASP A 183 5.01 11.73 -17.29
N LYS A 184 5.22 12.00 -15.99
CA LYS A 184 4.74 11.13 -14.90
C LYS A 184 3.22 10.94 -14.86
N VAL A 185 2.42 11.72 -15.61
CA VAL A 185 0.96 11.49 -15.74
C VAL A 185 0.56 10.60 -16.92
N LYS A 186 1.52 10.14 -17.74
CA LYS A 186 1.31 9.28 -18.91
C LYS A 186 2.17 8.00 -18.82
N PRO A 187 1.89 7.11 -17.85
CA PRO A 187 2.58 5.83 -17.74
C PRO A 187 2.24 4.92 -18.92
N ASN A 188 3.26 4.30 -19.51
CA ASN A 188 3.09 3.26 -20.55
C ASN A 188 2.92 1.87 -19.91
N MET A 189 3.74 1.58 -18.90
CA MET A 189 3.72 0.30 -18.18
C MET A 189 4.08 0.51 -16.71
N SER A 190 3.27 -0.07 -15.82
CA SER A 190 3.46 -0.03 -14.37
C SER A 190 3.75 -1.43 -13.82
N LEU A 191 4.82 -1.56 -13.06
CA LEU A 191 5.30 -2.80 -12.47
C LEU A 191 5.22 -2.72 -10.94
N ALA A 192 4.99 -3.88 -10.30
CA ALA A 192 5.06 -4.02 -8.84
C ALA A 192 6.48 -4.40 -8.44
N TYR A 193 7.13 -3.56 -7.66
CA TYR A 193 8.42 -3.85 -7.05
C TYR A 193 8.24 -4.10 -5.57
N VAL A 194 8.79 -5.20 -5.06
CA VAL A 194 8.64 -5.60 -3.65
C VAL A 194 10.00 -5.71 -2.97
N ARG A 195 10.07 -5.18 -1.76
CA ARG A 195 11.27 -5.10 -0.94
C ARG A 195 11.02 -5.56 0.48
N ILE A 196 12.09 -5.97 1.14
CA ILE A 196 12.12 -6.34 2.55
C ILE A 196 12.89 -5.30 3.33
N PHE A 197 12.36 -4.89 4.48
CA PHE A 197 13.09 -4.08 5.45
C PHE A 197 13.12 -4.81 6.79
N ASP A 198 14.22 -4.66 7.52
CA ASP A 198 14.31 -5.14 8.89
C ASP A 198 13.40 -4.34 9.85
N ARG A 199 13.42 -4.70 11.14
CA ARG A 199 12.69 -4.00 12.20
C ARG A 199 13.13 -2.53 12.44
N ASN A 200 14.21 -2.07 11.81
CA ASN A 200 14.73 -0.69 11.89
C ASN A 200 14.49 0.08 10.57
N TRP A 201 13.65 -0.46 9.67
CA TRP A 201 13.41 0.13 8.35
C TRP A 201 14.67 0.27 7.48
N GLN A 202 15.67 -0.59 7.68
CA GLN A 202 16.82 -0.75 6.80
C GLN A 202 16.51 -1.80 5.75
N GLU A 203 16.78 -1.49 4.48
CA GLU A 203 16.49 -2.41 3.37
C GLU A 203 17.42 -3.62 3.46
N LEU A 204 16.84 -4.82 3.39
CA LEU A 204 17.58 -6.07 3.28
C LEU A 204 17.64 -6.47 1.81
N GLU A 205 18.85 -6.60 1.30
CA GLU A 205 19.11 -7.02 -0.08
C GLU A 205 19.43 -8.53 -0.10
N ASN A 206 18.97 -9.24 -1.14
CA ASN A 206 19.18 -10.69 -1.29
C ASN A 206 18.58 -11.56 -0.17
N VAL A 207 17.27 -11.42 0.04
CA VAL A 207 16.52 -12.13 1.08
C VAL A 207 15.70 -13.26 0.48
N ASP A 208 15.80 -14.45 1.03
CA ASP A 208 14.89 -15.56 0.78
C ASP A 208 13.96 -15.74 1.98
N LEU A 209 12.65 -15.63 1.73
CA LEU A 209 11.64 -16.04 2.71
C LEU A 209 11.18 -17.46 2.41
N ILE A 210 11.16 -18.30 3.44
CA ILE A 210 10.64 -19.67 3.35
C ILE A 210 9.16 -19.66 3.70
N VAL A 211 8.29 -19.67 2.70
CA VAL A 211 6.85 -19.47 2.86
C VAL A 211 6.07 -20.76 2.70
N PRO A 212 4.89 -20.91 3.35
CA PRO A 212 4.01 -22.03 3.09
C PRO A 212 3.62 -22.11 1.61
N ASP A 213 3.54 -23.32 1.09
CA ASP A 213 3.02 -23.67 -0.22
C ASP A 213 1.84 -24.65 -0.09
N GLU A 214 1.26 -25.08 -1.21
CA GLU A 214 0.12 -26.00 -1.18
C GLU A 214 0.50 -27.34 -0.48
N SER A 215 -0.44 -27.92 0.28
CA SER A 215 -0.31 -29.24 0.94
C SER A 215 0.81 -29.33 2.00
N GLU A 216 0.87 -28.36 2.93
CA GLU A 216 1.82 -28.33 4.07
C GLU A 216 3.31 -28.29 3.69
N SER A 217 3.61 -28.00 2.42
CA SER A 217 4.97 -27.84 1.93
C SER A 217 5.45 -26.38 2.07
N PHE A 218 6.73 -26.12 1.81
CA PHE A 218 7.30 -24.78 1.83
C PHE A 218 8.07 -24.51 0.55
N LYS A 219 8.14 -23.25 0.15
CA LYS A 219 8.92 -22.79 -0.99
C LYS A 219 9.68 -21.51 -0.69
N VAL A 220 10.60 -21.18 -1.57
CA VAL A 220 11.43 -19.98 -1.49
C VAL A 220 10.79 -18.86 -2.29
N ILE A 221 10.74 -17.67 -1.70
CA ILE A 221 10.46 -16.43 -2.42
C ILE A 221 11.55 -15.41 -2.12
N SER A 222 12.24 -14.99 -3.18
CA SER A 222 13.38 -14.09 -3.09
C SER A 222 12.98 -12.63 -3.28
N TYR A 223 13.57 -11.76 -2.47
CA TYR A 223 13.39 -10.31 -2.49
C TYR A 223 14.74 -9.58 -2.46
N PRO A 224 14.81 -8.34 -2.96
CA PRO A 224 13.73 -7.64 -3.65
C PRO A 224 13.55 -8.11 -5.09
N ASN A 225 12.33 -7.99 -5.63
CA ASN A 225 12.02 -8.42 -6.99
C ASN A 225 10.88 -7.61 -7.64
N PHE A 226 10.82 -7.64 -8.98
CA PHE A 226 9.62 -7.27 -9.72
C PHE A 226 8.66 -8.45 -9.74
N LEU A 227 7.48 -8.29 -9.13
CA LEU A 227 6.49 -9.37 -9.09
C LEU A 227 5.93 -9.63 -10.51
N PRO A 228 5.87 -10.89 -10.96
CA PRO A 228 5.27 -11.24 -12.23
C PRO A 228 3.73 -11.20 -12.10
N ILE A 229 3.16 -10.00 -12.01
CA ILE A 229 1.71 -9.81 -11.99
C ILE A 229 1.17 -10.00 -13.41
N PRO A 230 0.19 -10.90 -13.63
CA PRO A 230 -0.36 -11.10 -14.96
C PRO A 230 -1.28 -9.91 -15.28
N VAL A 231 -0.94 -9.19 -16.35
CA VAL A 231 -1.71 -8.05 -16.85
C VAL A 231 -2.02 -8.21 -18.32
N TYR A 232 -3.16 -7.68 -18.73
CA TYR A 232 -3.44 -7.45 -20.15
C TYR A 232 -2.61 -6.24 -20.63
N HIS A 233 -2.10 -6.34 -21.84
CA HIS A 233 -1.26 -5.32 -22.44
C HIS A 233 -1.23 -5.43 -23.97
N SER A 234 -1.03 -4.30 -24.66
CA SER A 234 -0.89 -4.26 -26.11
C SER A 234 0.01 -3.10 -26.54
N VAL A 235 1.13 -3.44 -27.17
CA VAL A 235 2.10 -2.45 -27.68
C VAL A 235 1.55 -1.61 -28.83
N LYS A 236 0.55 -2.13 -29.56
CA LYS A 236 -0.10 -1.44 -30.67
C LYS A 236 -1.10 -0.37 -30.23
N GLN A 237 -1.53 -0.41 -28.96
CA GLN A 237 -2.59 0.46 -28.45
C GLN A 237 -2.17 1.03 -27.10
N GLN A 238 -1.37 2.10 -27.09
CA GLN A 238 -0.88 2.70 -25.84
C GLN A 238 -1.56 4.03 -25.50
N ASP A 239 -2.19 4.68 -26.47
CA ASP A 239 -2.81 5.99 -26.28
C ASP A 239 -3.96 5.95 -25.29
N GLY A 240 -3.84 6.73 -24.21
CA GLY A 240 -4.84 6.83 -23.14
C GLY A 240 -4.99 5.55 -22.30
N ARG A 241 -4.07 4.59 -22.41
CA ARG A 241 -4.10 3.32 -21.68
C ARG A 241 -2.88 3.18 -20.79
N PHE A 242 -3.13 2.92 -19.52
CA PHE A 242 -2.10 2.72 -18.51
C PHE A 242 -2.07 1.23 -18.19
N TYR A 243 -1.11 0.53 -18.79
CA TYR A 243 -0.95 -0.92 -18.59
C TYR A 243 -0.21 -1.22 -17.30
N GLY A 244 -0.40 -2.44 -16.80
CA GLY A 244 0.25 -2.86 -15.57
C GLY A 244 -0.58 -2.58 -14.33
N ILE A 245 0.08 -2.65 -13.18
CA ILE A 245 -0.53 -2.50 -11.87
C ILE A 245 -0.60 -1.03 -11.46
N GLU A 246 -1.78 -0.59 -11.02
CA GLU A 246 -2.00 0.77 -10.53
C GLU A 246 -2.50 0.75 -9.09
N ASP A 247 -2.03 1.72 -8.31
CA ASP A 247 -2.44 1.97 -6.92
C ASP A 247 -2.44 0.71 -6.01
N PRO A 248 -1.37 -0.11 -5.98
CA PRO A 248 -1.34 -1.32 -5.17
C PRO A 248 -1.43 -1.02 -3.68
N ARG A 249 -2.27 -1.77 -2.96
CA ARG A 249 -2.41 -1.75 -1.50
C ARG A 249 -2.19 -3.14 -0.94
N ILE A 250 -1.19 -3.31 -0.08
CA ILE A 250 -0.87 -4.59 0.53
C ILE A 250 -1.58 -4.74 1.88
N MET A 251 -2.07 -5.93 2.17
CA MET A 251 -2.68 -6.29 3.44
C MET A 251 -2.28 -7.73 3.81
N LEU A 252 -2.42 -8.07 5.08
CA LEU A 252 -2.30 -9.46 5.54
C LEU A 252 -3.68 -10.06 5.74
N ILE A 253 -3.91 -11.22 5.14
CA ILE A 253 -5.06 -12.07 5.43
C ILE A 253 -4.60 -13.31 6.17
N LYS A 254 -5.46 -13.88 7.00
CA LYS A 254 -5.32 -15.23 7.52
C LYS A 254 -6.13 -16.16 6.63
N ASN A 255 -5.51 -17.18 6.05
CA ASN A 255 -6.21 -18.11 5.15
C ASN A 255 -6.81 -19.32 5.88
N ASN A 256 -7.47 -20.19 5.11
CA ASN A 256 -8.11 -21.41 5.59
C ASN A 256 -7.14 -22.42 6.25
N GLU A 257 -5.84 -22.35 5.96
CA GLU A 257 -4.77 -23.11 6.61
C GLU A 257 -4.21 -22.40 7.86
N ARG A 258 -4.85 -21.29 8.26
CA ARG A 258 -4.61 -20.50 9.47
C ARG A 258 -3.26 -19.77 9.52
N TYR A 259 -2.54 -19.66 8.42
CA TYR A 259 -1.35 -18.81 8.33
C TYR A 259 -1.69 -17.43 7.74
N GLU A 260 -0.90 -16.43 8.13
CA GLU A 260 -0.97 -15.09 7.55
C GLU A 260 -0.22 -15.06 6.21
N GLU A 261 -0.84 -14.50 5.17
CA GLU A 261 -0.21 -14.29 3.87
C GLU A 261 -0.50 -12.88 3.32
N PRO A 262 0.46 -12.27 2.58
CA PRO A 262 0.28 -10.97 1.97
C PRO A 262 -0.53 -11.03 0.68
N VAL A 263 -1.55 -10.17 0.62
CA VAL A 263 -2.34 -9.91 -0.59
C VAL A 263 -2.24 -8.47 -1.01
N ILE A 264 -2.35 -8.22 -2.31
CA ILE A 264 -2.44 -6.87 -2.86
C ILE A 264 -3.80 -6.65 -3.52
N VAL A 265 -4.41 -5.51 -3.23
CA VAL A 265 -5.56 -5.00 -3.99
C VAL A 265 -5.04 -3.92 -4.93
N PHE A 266 -5.38 -4.03 -6.20
CA PHE A 266 -4.93 -3.09 -7.22
C PHE A 266 -5.97 -2.94 -8.31
N ASN A 267 -5.73 -1.99 -9.21
CA ASN A 267 -6.52 -1.91 -10.43
C ASN A 267 -5.60 -2.02 -11.64
N SER A 268 -6.13 -2.51 -12.75
CA SER A 268 -5.37 -2.68 -13.98
C SER A 268 -6.26 -2.56 -15.20
N HIS A 269 -5.66 -2.11 -16.31
CA HIS A 269 -6.34 -2.08 -17.60
C HIS A 269 -6.50 -3.49 -18.16
N ASN A 270 -7.69 -3.81 -18.63
CA ASN A 270 -8.01 -5.07 -19.30
C ASN A 270 -8.94 -4.82 -20.49
N ARG A 271 -9.30 -5.90 -21.17
CA ARG A 271 -10.35 -5.92 -22.19
C ARG A 271 -11.26 -7.10 -21.95
N LYS A 272 -12.54 -6.96 -22.31
CA LYS A 272 -13.54 -8.03 -22.24
C LYS A 272 -14.29 -8.18 -23.56
N ILE A 273 -14.70 -9.40 -23.88
CA ILE A 273 -15.57 -9.67 -25.03
C ILE A 273 -16.93 -9.03 -24.77
N SER A 274 -17.32 -8.09 -25.64
CA SER A 274 -18.58 -7.37 -25.52
C SER A 274 -19.65 -7.86 -26.49
N ARG A 275 -19.26 -8.41 -27.63
CA ARG A 275 -20.15 -8.99 -28.65
C ARG A 275 -19.35 -9.94 -29.54
N ILE A 276 -19.97 -11.04 -29.94
CA ILE A 276 -19.49 -11.90 -31.03
C ILE A 276 -20.50 -11.73 -32.17
N ALA A 277 -20.03 -11.24 -33.32
CA ALA A 277 -20.84 -11.14 -34.52
C ALA A 277 -20.50 -12.30 -35.46
N SER A 278 -21.43 -13.23 -35.64
CA SER A 278 -21.32 -14.30 -36.63
C SER A 278 -21.80 -13.79 -37.99
N TYR A 279 -20.93 -13.81 -39.01
CA TYR A 279 -21.34 -13.71 -40.40
C TYR A 279 -21.35 -15.11 -41.02
N LYS A 280 -22.30 -15.34 -41.94
CA LYS A 280 -22.56 -16.60 -42.66
C LYS A 280 -21.29 -17.46 -42.83
N ASP A 281 -21.31 -18.58 -42.11
CA ASP A 281 -20.59 -19.85 -42.28
C ASP A 281 -19.07 -19.99 -42.28
N THR A 282 -18.23 -18.99 -41.96
CA THR A 282 -16.82 -19.31 -41.60
C THR A 282 -16.06 -18.32 -40.70
N LYS A 283 -16.55 -17.11 -40.43
CA LYS A 283 -15.78 -16.10 -39.65
C LYS A 283 -16.64 -15.36 -38.64
N SER A 284 -16.20 -15.40 -37.38
CA SER A 284 -16.77 -14.62 -36.27
C SER A 284 -15.89 -13.41 -35.98
N THR A 285 -16.50 -12.23 -35.87
CA THR A 285 -15.82 -11.00 -35.43
C THR A 285 -16.06 -10.81 -33.94
N ILE A 286 -14.99 -10.72 -33.16
CA ILE A 286 -15.04 -10.50 -31.70
C ILE A 286 -14.83 -9.00 -31.41
N HIS A 287 -15.81 -8.37 -30.78
CA HIS A 287 -15.72 -6.97 -30.34
C HIS A 287 -15.26 -6.91 -28.89
N LEU A 288 -14.09 -6.31 -28.67
CA LEU A 288 -13.49 -6.15 -27.34
C LEU A 288 -13.73 -4.73 -26.81
N LYS A 289 -14.16 -4.61 -25.55
CA LYS A 289 -14.27 -3.33 -24.85
C LYS A 289 -13.20 -3.22 -23.77
N PRO A 290 -12.51 -2.07 -23.65
CA PRO A 290 -11.52 -1.84 -22.61
C PRO A 290 -12.17 -1.46 -21.27
N TYR A 291 -11.60 -1.94 -20.17
CA TYR A 291 -11.98 -1.56 -18.81
C TYR A 291 -10.74 -1.34 -17.95
N ARG A 292 -10.91 -0.69 -16.81
CA ARG A 292 -9.92 -0.65 -15.72
C ARG A 292 -10.63 -1.22 -14.50
N SER A 293 -10.27 -2.44 -14.14
CA SER A 293 -10.99 -3.26 -13.14
C SER A 293 -10.20 -3.44 -11.86
N MET A 294 -10.90 -3.84 -10.81
CA MET A 294 -10.31 -4.21 -9.52
C MET A 294 -9.81 -5.65 -9.53
N PHE A 295 -8.65 -5.86 -8.92
CA PHE A 295 -8.02 -7.16 -8.77
C PHE A 295 -7.49 -7.34 -7.35
N ILE A 296 -7.46 -8.59 -6.90
CA ILE A 296 -6.67 -9.04 -5.75
C ILE A 296 -5.57 -10.00 -6.23
N GLY A 297 -4.39 -9.95 -5.65
CA GLY A 297 -3.28 -10.86 -5.92
C GLY A 297 -2.66 -11.42 -4.64
N TRP A 298 -2.32 -12.71 -4.63
CA TRP A 298 -1.70 -13.40 -3.49
C TRP A 298 -0.22 -13.59 -3.74
N LEU A 299 0.62 -12.81 -3.06
CA LEU A 299 2.05 -12.69 -3.37
C LEU A 299 2.82 -14.01 -3.26
N TRP A 300 2.33 -14.94 -2.43
CA TRP A 300 2.94 -16.24 -2.22
C TRP A 300 2.26 -17.37 -2.99
N ARG A 301 1.26 -17.07 -3.82
CA ARG A 301 0.57 -18.07 -4.64
C ARG A 301 0.86 -17.80 -6.11
N SER A 302 0.90 -18.86 -6.90
CA SER A 302 1.22 -18.78 -8.32
C SER A 302 0.06 -19.28 -9.18
N GLN A 303 0.05 -18.84 -10.43
CA GLN A 303 -0.84 -19.33 -11.47
C GLN A 303 -0.06 -19.49 -12.79
N LYS A 304 -0.59 -20.33 -13.68
CA LYS A 304 -0.12 -20.45 -15.06
C LYS A 304 -0.93 -19.59 -16.00
N GLY A 305 -0.25 -18.80 -16.83
CA GLY A 305 -0.89 -17.97 -17.84
C GLY A 305 -1.81 -16.87 -17.28
N LYS A 306 -2.65 -16.31 -18.18
CA LYS A 306 -3.42 -15.08 -17.95
C LYS A 306 -4.92 -15.22 -18.23
N SER A 307 -5.45 -16.44 -18.23
CA SER A 307 -6.84 -16.74 -18.63
C SER A 307 -7.90 -16.06 -17.74
N ASN A 308 -7.58 -15.74 -16.50
CA ASN A 308 -8.41 -14.97 -15.58
C ASN A 308 -8.37 -13.44 -15.82
N ILE A 309 -7.48 -12.95 -16.68
CA ILE A 309 -7.28 -11.52 -16.96
C ILE A 309 -7.71 -11.15 -18.37
N ASP A 310 -7.28 -11.92 -19.38
CA ASP A 310 -7.60 -11.68 -20.79
C ASP A 310 -8.50 -12.80 -21.32
N ASP A 311 -9.67 -12.42 -21.82
CA ASP A 311 -10.65 -13.35 -22.42
C ASP A 311 -10.11 -14.00 -23.72
N ILE A 312 -9.04 -13.44 -24.30
CA ILE A 312 -8.31 -14.01 -25.44
C ILE A 312 -6.90 -14.39 -24.99
N PRO A 313 -6.71 -15.58 -24.37
CA PRO A 313 -5.41 -15.99 -23.86
C PRO A 313 -4.38 -16.13 -24.98
N SER A 314 -3.14 -15.70 -24.70
CA SER A 314 -2.00 -15.89 -25.59
C SER A 314 -1.38 -17.26 -25.36
N ARG A 315 -1.12 -18.00 -26.45
CA ARG A 315 -0.35 -19.27 -26.39
C ARG A 315 1.09 -19.07 -25.92
N VAL A 316 1.65 -17.86 -26.11
CA VAL A 316 3.03 -17.55 -25.70
C VAL A 316 3.16 -17.51 -24.18
N THR A 317 2.13 -17.02 -23.48
CA THR A 317 2.18 -16.84 -22.02
C THR A 317 1.46 -17.94 -21.25
N SER A 318 0.88 -18.94 -21.93
CA SER A 318 0.04 -19.96 -21.27
C SER A 318 0.79 -20.79 -20.23
N ASN A 319 2.09 -21.01 -20.43
CA ASN A 319 2.93 -21.84 -19.55
C ASN A 319 3.80 -21.00 -18.58
N SER A 320 3.79 -19.67 -18.71
CA SER A 320 4.54 -18.78 -17.84
C SER A 320 3.92 -18.73 -16.44
N ASN A 321 4.79 -18.64 -15.42
CA ASN A 321 4.40 -18.50 -14.03
C ASN A 321 4.13 -17.04 -13.69
N TYR A 322 3.00 -16.78 -13.05
CA TYR A 322 2.62 -15.46 -12.56
C TYR A 322 2.16 -15.55 -11.10
N VAL A 323 2.11 -14.41 -10.42
CA VAL A 323 1.40 -14.28 -9.15
C VAL A 323 -0.08 -14.59 -9.38
N LYS A 324 -0.67 -15.39 -8.50
CA LYS A 324 -2.11 -15.69 -8.56
C LYS A 324 -2.91 -14.42 -8.33
N VAL A 325 -3.83 -14.12 -9.23
CA VAL A 325 -4.72 -12.97 -9.12
C VAL A 325 -6.18 -13.36 -9.39
N LYS A 326 -7.10 -12.50 -8.97
CA LYS A 326 -8.52 -12.65 -9.22
C LYS A 326 -9.15 -11.29 -9.52
N GLU A 327 -9.96 -11.22 -10.57
CA GLU A 327 -10.80 -10.05 -10.87
C GLU A 327 -11.93 -9.97 -9.83
N LEU A 328 -12.10 -8.79 -9.22
CA LEU A 328 -13.21 -8.50 -8.31
C LEU A 328 -14.32 -7.83 -9.12
N LYS A 329 -15.39 -8.57 -9.42
CA LYS A 329 -16.48 -8.08 -10.27
C LYS A 329 -17.60 -7.48 -9.42
N LEU A 330 -18.17 -6.37 -9.88
CA LEU A 330 -19.32 -5.77 -9.22
C LEU A 330 -20.56 -6.68 -9.29
N PRO A 331 -21.52 -6.49 -8.37
CA PRO A 331 -22.76 -7.27 -8.35
C PRO A 331 -23.53 -7.12 -9.66
N LYS A 332 -24.32 -8.14 -10.01
CA LYS A 332 -25.10 -8.23 -11.26
C LYS A 332 -24.25 -8.12 -12.52
N ASN A 333 -22.95 -8.43 -12.42
CA ASN A 333 -21.96 -8.25 -13.49
C ASN A 333 -21.94 -6.84 -14.09
N GLU A 334 -22.25 -5.81 -13.29
CA GLU A 334 -22.08 -4.42 -13.69
C GLU A 334 -20.61 -4.13 -14.00
N ARG A 335 -20.35 -3.30 -15.02
CA ARG A 335 -18.98 -2.95 -15.44
C ARG A 335 -18.87 -1.47 -15.76
N PHE A 336 -18.18 -0.74 -14.90
CA PHE A 336 -17.79 0.64 -15.19
C PHE A 336 -16.50 0.68 -16.02
N LYS A 337 -16.36 1.69 -16.88
CA LYS A 337 -15.14 1.89 -17.69
C LYS A 337 -13.87 2.01 -16.82
N LYS A 338 -14.01 2.56 -15.61
CA LYS A 338 -12.89 2.83 -14.70
C LYS A 338 -13.30 2.62 -13.25
N GLU A 339 -12.77 1.59 -12.63
CA GLU A 339 -12.89 1.31 -11.20
C GLU A 339 -11.60 1.79 -10.52
N LYS A 340 -11.70 2.87 -9.73
CA LYS A 340 -10.56 3.44 -9.01
C LYS A 340 -10.92 4.22 -7.72
N ASN A 341 -9.96 4.39 -6.81
CA ASN A 341 -10.05 5.03 -5.50
C ASN A 341 -10.98 4.33 -4.46
N TRP A 342 -10.85 3.02 -4.29
CA TRP A 342 -11.54 2.20 -3.29
C TRP A 342 -10.59 1.97 -2.10
N THR A 343 -11.15 1.69 -0.92
CA THR A 343 -10.40 1.52 0.32
C THR A 343 -10.68 0.13 0.91
N PRO A 344 -9.69 -0.78 0.91
CA PRO A 344 -9.90 -2.14 1.38
C PRO A 344 -9.87 -2.23 2.92
N PHE A 345 -10.56 -3.22 3.48
CA PHE A 345 -10.49 -3.58 4.89
C PHE A 345 -10.95 -5.03 5.14
N LEU A 346 -10.62 -5.56 6.32
CA LEU A 346 -11.00 -6.91 6.76
C LEU A 346 -11.92 -6.82 7.98
N ASN A 347 -12.81 -7.80 8.13
CA ASN A 347 -13.73 -7.87 9.25
C ASN A 347 -13.20 -8.84 10.32
N TYR A 348 -12.72 -8.29 11.44
CA TYR A 348 -12.11 -9.11 12.49
C TYR A 348 -13.09 -10.08 13.15
N GLN A 349 -14.37 -9.68 13.31
CA GLN A 349 -15.38 -10.59 13.85
C GLN A 349 -15.58 -11.82 12.94
N GLN A 350 -15.64 -11.61 11.63
CA GLN A 350 -15.71 -12.73 10.68
C GLN A 350 -14.49 -13.66 10.80
N GLN A 351 -13.30 -13.10 10.97
CA GLN A 351 -12.08 -13.88 11.17
C GLN A 351 -12.15 -14.73 12.46
N LEU A 352 -12.72 -14.18 13.54
CA LEU A 352 -12.92 -14.92 14.80
C LEU A 352 -13.91 -16.07 14.61
N ASP A 353 -15.04 -15.81 13.95
CA ASP A 353 -16.12 -16.79 13.77
C ASP A 353 -15.67 -17.98 12.90
N ASN A 354 -14.90 -17.72 11.84
CA ASN A 354 -14.45 -18.75 10.89
C ASN A 354 -13.04 -19.29 11.19
N GLY A 355 -12.26 -18.59 12.01
CA GLY A 355 -10.84 -18.85 12.26
C GLY A 355 -9.89 -18.32 11.18
N TYR A 356 -10.41 -17.76 10.09
CA TYR A 356 -9.69 -17.19 8.93
C TYR A 356 -10.55 -16.14 8.20
N ASP A 357 -9.92 -15.34 7.34
CA ASP A 357 -10.61 -14.32 6.52
C ASP A 357 -11.30 -14.98 5.31
N VAL A 358 -12.62 -14.82 5.21
CA VAL A 358 -13.44 -15.37 4.13
C VAL A 358 -13.72 -14.33 3.05
N ASP A 359 -13.88 -13.07 3.46
CA ASP A 359 -14.23 -11.96 2.58
C ASP A 359 -13.27 -10.77 2.73
N LEU A 360 -13.05 -10.12 1.60
CA LEU A 360 -12.47 -8.77 1.51
C LEU A 360 -13.61 -7.76 1.42
N TYR A 361 -13.51 -6.69 2.19
CA TYR A 361 -14.44 -5.57 2.11
C TYR A 361 -13.75 -4.36 1.48
N LEU A 362 -14.52 -3.59 0.71
CA LEU A 362 -14.06 -2.37 0.06
C LEU A 362 -15.06 -1.27 0.36
N VAL A 363 -14.61 -0.17 0.97
CA VAL A 363 -15.35 1.10 0.88
C VAL A 363 -15.24 1.55 -0.57
N TYR A 364 -16.31 1.31 -1.32
CA TYR A 364 -16.42 1.69 -2.73
C TYR A 364 -16.66 3.19 -2.87
N GLN A 365 -17.38 3.78 -1.91
CA GLN A 365 -17.68 5.21 -1.83
C GLN A 365 -17.88 5.64 -0.38
N PHE A 366 -17.29 6.76 0.06
CA PHE A 366 -17.42 7.29 1.42
C PHE A 366 -18.68 8.13 1.63
N GLU A 367 -18.86 9.18 0.81
CA GLU A 367 -20.10 9.99 0.75
C GLU A 367 -21.18 9.19 0.01
N ASP A 368 -22.42 9.17 0.48
CA ASP A 368 -23.42 8.14 0.16
C ASP A 368 -22.83 6.73 0.31
N LEU A 369 -22.42 6.38 1.54
CA LEU A 369 -21.60 5.20 1.86
C LEU A 369 -22.04 3.92 1.11
N LYS A 370 -21.11 3.31 0.36
CA LYS A 370 -21.27 2.00 -0.28
C LYS A 370 -20.12 1.08 0.06
N ILE A 371 -20.45 -0.11 0.54
CA ILE A 371 -19.48 -1.14 0.92
C ILE A 371 -19.71 -2.39 0.09
N LEU A 372 -18.66 -2.80 -0.59
CA LEU A 372 -18.63 -4.01 -1.39
C LEU A 372 -17.98 -5.14 -0.57
N LYS A 373 -18.58 -6.33 -0.60
CA LYS A 373 -18.03 -7.56 -0.01
C LYS A 373 -17.69 -8.53 -1.13
N CYS A 374 -16.45 -8.98 -1.16
CA CYS A 374 -15.90 -9.86 -2.17
C CYS A 374 -15.30 -11.09 -1.50
N SER A 375 -15.73 -12.29 -1.89
CA SER A 375 -15.15 -13.52 -1.34
C SER A 375 -13.67 -13.62 -1.67
N LEU A 376 -12.87 -14.12 -0.74
CA LEU A 376 -11.46 -14.51 -0.95
C LEU A 376 -11.34 -15.93 -1.52
N LEU A 377 -12.41 -16.72 -1.47
CA LEU A 377 -12.46 -18.07 -2.01
C LEU A 377 -12.43 -18.06 -3.55
N ASN A 378 -11.89 -19.11 -4.16
CA ASN A 378 -11.66 -19.14 -5.62
C ASN A 378 -12.93 -19.41 -6.44
N ASP A 379 -13.99 -19.90 -5.81
CA ASP A 379 -15.26 -20.29 -6.43
C ASP A 379 -16.12 -19.08 -6.83
N LYS A 380 -15.87 -17.89 -6.25
CA LYS A 380 -16.69 -16.69 -6.48
C LYS A 380 -15.84 -15.48 -6.89
N SER A 381 -16.09 -14.99 -8.11
CA SER A 381 -15.53 -13.73 -8.63
C SER A 381 -16.45 -12.53 -8.48
N GLU A 382 -17.76 -12.78 -8.35
CA GLU A 382 -18.76 -11.73 -8.21
C GLU A 382 -18.88 -11.32 -6.74
N CYS A 383 -18.78 -10.02 -6.49
CA CYS A 383 -18.96 -9.41 -5.20
C CYS A 383 -20.44 -9.09 -4.94
N THR A 384 -20.78 -8.77 -3.70
CA THR A 384 -22.12 -8.35 -3.27
C THR A 384 -22.05 -7.02 -2.54
N TRP A 385 -23.09 -6.20 -2.63
CA TRP A 385 -23.22 -5.02 -1.77
C TRP A 385 -23.49 -5.47 -0.32
N GLU A 386 -22.55 -5.20 0.58
CA GLU A 386 -22.73 -5.43 2.03
C GLU A 386 -23.58 -4.32 2.65
N TYR A 387 -23.39 -3.09 2.17
CA TYR A 387 -24.12 -1.93 2.66
C TYR A 387 -24.23 -0.88 1.57
N GLN A 388 -25.39 -0.23 1.49
CA GLN A 388 -25.62 0.95 0.66
C GLN A 388 -26.50 1.91 1.44
N LEU A 389 -26.00 3.13 1.68
CA LEU A 389 -26.83 4.18 2.30
C LEU A 389 -28.00 4.58 1.39
N VAL A 390 -27.74 4.60 0.07
CA VAL A 390 -28.74 4.87 -0.98
C VAL A 390 -28.66 3.74 -2.00
N GLU A 391 -29.69 2.89 -2.03
CA GLU A 391 -29.71 1.63 -2.80
C GLU A 391 -29.65 1.85 -4.32
N GLU A 392 -30.32 2.87 -4.85
CA GLU A 392 -30.50 3.08 -6.30
C GLU A 392 -29.56 4.15 -6.91
N SER A 393 -28.61 4.68 -6.14
CA SER A 393 -27.68 5.67 -6.68
C SER A 393 -26.56 5.01 -7.50
N SER A 394 -26.37 5.44 -8.74
CA SER A 394 -25.13 5.10 -9.47
C SER A 394 -23.93 5.69 -8.71
N PRO A 395 -22.82 4.94 -8.55
CA PRO A 395 -21.65 5.46 -7.88
C PRO A 395 -21.11 6.74 -8.52
N LYS A 396 -20.72 7.70 -7.69
CA LYS A 396 -20.22 9.02 -8.07
C LYS A 396 -18.77 9.20 -7.63
N ILE A 397 -18.05 10.03 -8.37
CA ILE A 397 -16.67 10.39 -8.05
C ILE A 397 -16.69 11.56 -7.06
N ASN A 398 -16.64 11.24 -5.77
CA ASN A 398 -16.71 12.22 -4.67
C ASN A 398 -15.32 12.76 -4.29
N LYS A 399 -15.27 13.86 -3.52
CA LYS A 399 -14.01 14.52 -3.13
C LYS A 399 -13.17 13.67 -2.18
N LEU A 400 -13.82 12.91 -1.30
CA LEU A 400 -13.20 11.97 -0.36
C LEU A 400 -13.23 10.54 -0.92
N ARG A 401 -12.07 9.93 -1.19
CA ARG A 401 -11.99 8.61 -1.87
C ARG A 401 -10.63 7.94 -1.77
N GLY A 402 -10.60 6.61 -1.78
CA GLY A 402 -9.37 5.81 -1.71
C GLY A 402 -8.51 6.23 -0.53
N GLY A 403 -7.19 6.14 -0.66
CA GLY A 403 -6.27 6.36 0.47
C GLY A 403 -5.85 5.00 1.04
N THR A 404 -5.49 4.92 2.32
CA THR A 404 -5.07 3.67 2.94
C THR A 404 -6.19 2.64 2.96
N GLU A 405 -5.84 1.39 3.24
CA GLU A 405 -6.71 0.42 3.87
C GLU A 405 -7.23 0.94 5.22
N LEU A 406 -8.33 0.37 5.72
CA LEU A 406 -8.80 0.64 7.09
C LEU A 406 -8.37 -0.51 8.01
N VAL A 407 -7.75 -0.15 9.14
CA VAL A 407 -7.30 -1.10 10.14
C VAL A 407 -8.39 -1.28 11.20
N ASN A 408 -8.74 -2.53 11.49
CA ASN A 408 -9.73 -2.87 12.50
C ASN A 408 -9.16 -2.66 13.91
N VAL A 409 -9.77 -1.76 14.69
CA VAL A 409 -9.30 -1.38 16.03
C VAL A 409 -9.52 -2.53 17.02
N ASN A 410 -10.61 -3.29 16.88
CA ASN A 410 -10.89 -4.45 17.73
C ASN A 410 -9.74 -5.48 17.65
N GLN A 411 -9.18 -5.69 16.45
CA GLN A 411 -8.02 -6.58 16.25
C GLN A 411 -6.77 -6.06 16.97
N ILE A 412 -6.47 -4.76 16.89
CA ILE A 412 -5.33 -4.14 17.59
C ILE A 412 -5.48 -4.33 19.10
N LEU A 413 -6.67 -4.06 19.64
CA LEU A 413 -6.96 -4.20 21.06
C LEU A 413 -6.88 -5.67 21.50
N ALA A 414 -7.44 -6.61 20.73
CA ALA A 414 -7.38 -8.03 21.05
C ALA A 414 -5.93 -8.55 21.16
N LYS A 415 -5.03 -8.07 20.29
CA LYS A 415 -3.60 -8.41 20.33
C LYS A 415 -2.83 -7.75 21.50
N SER A 416 -3.36 -6.67 22.07
CA SER A 416 -2.71 -5.92 23.14
C SER A 416 -2.83 -6.58 24.52
N LYS A 417 -1.77 -6.52 25.33
CA LYS A 417 -1.72 -7.10 26.69
C LYS A 417 -1.80 -6.07 27.82
N PHE A 418 -1.90 -4.79 27.49
CA PHE A 418 -1.95 -3.70 28.48
C PHE A 418 -3.26 -3.71 29.28
N ARG A 419 -3.16 -3.56 30.61
CA ARG A 419 -4.32 -3.64 31.52
C ARG A 419 -5.19 -2.39 31.43
N GLU A 420 -4.57 -1.25 31.15
CA GLU A 420 -5.17 0.07 30.96
C GLU A 420 -6.25 0.04 29.86
N LEU A 421 -6.08 -0.84 28.86
CA LEU A 421 -7.03 -0.99 27.76
C LEU A 421 -8.22 -1.92 28.10
N ARG A 422 -8.25 -2.56 29.27
CA ARG A 422 -9.34 -3.49 29.62
C ARG A 422 -10.70 -2.81 29.62
N ARG A 423 -10.78 -1.55 30.08
CA ARG A 423 -12.02 -0.78 30.08
C ARG A 423 -12.56 -0.59 28.66
N ILE A 424 -11.72 -0.11 27.75
CA ILE A 424 -12.06 0.10 26.34
C ILE A 424 -12.42 -1.23 25.67
N LYS A 425 -11.68 -2.31 25.96
CA LYS A 425 -12.00 -3.66 25.46
C LYS A 425 -13.38 -4.14 25.91
N ASN A 426 -13.75 -3.88 27.16
CA ASN A 426 -15.06 -4.27 27.70
C ASN A 426 -16.19 -3.42 27.12
N GLN A 427 -15.92 -2.16 26.77
CA GLN A 427 -16.89 -1.26 26.13
C GLN A 427 -17.13 -1.57 24.66
N MET A 428 -16.17 -2.22 23.98
CA MET A 428 -16.40 -2.74 22.65
C MET A 428 -17.29 -3.99 22.72
N ALA A 429 -18.59 -3.79 22.49
CA ALA A 429 -19.54 -4.87 22.32
C ALA A 429 -19.11 -5.80 21.16
N GLN A 430 -19.53 -7.08 21.20
CA GLN A 430 -19.16 -8.06 20.17
C GLN A 430 -19.62 -7.65 18.76
N ASP A 431 -20.74 -6.92 18.67
CA ASP A 431 -21.32 -6.47 17.41
C ASP A 431 -20.79 -5.11 16.91
N LYS A 432 -20.04 -4.37 17.75
CA LYS A 432 -19.43 -3.10 17.39
C LYS A 432 -18.04 -3.30 16.82
N GLN A 433 -17.86 -2.97 15.54
CA GLN A 433 -16.57 -3.01 14.86
C GLN A 433 -16.17 -1.61 14.42
N ILE A 434 -14.91 -1.24 14.68
CA ILE A 434 -14.37 0.07 14.34
C ILE A 434 -13.16 -0.11 13.42
N TRP A 435 -13.14 0.65 12.32
CA TRP A 435 -12.00 0.73 11.43
C TRP A 435 -11.53 2.16 11.24
N ILE A 436 -10.22 2.36 11.21
CA ILE A 436 -9.61 3.68 11.05
C ILE A 436 -8.60 3.63 9.90
N GLY A 437 -8.58 4.69 9.11
CA GLY A 437 -7.57 4.88 8.07
C GLY A 437 -7.56 6.33 7.59
N PHE A 438 -6.83 6.57 6.49
CA PHE A 438 -6.75 7.89 5.88
C PHE A 438 -7.29 7.82 4.46
N ALA A 439 -8.42 8.48 4.25
CA ALA A 439 -8.92 8.73 2.92
C ALA A 439 -8.12 9.84 2.24
N ARG A 440 -8.15 9.86 0.91
CA ARG A 440 -7.54 10.93 0.13
C ARG A 440 -8.63 11.92 -0.30
N ALA A 441 -8.58 13.13 0.24
CA ALA A 441 -9.45 14.20 -0.19
C ALA A 441 -8.82 14.99 -1.33
N VAL A 442 -9.64 15.36 -2.31
CA VAL A 442 -9.21 16.01 -3.55
C VAL A 442 -10.02 17.26 -3.79
N LEU A 443 -9.33 18.40 -3.75
CA LEU A 443 -9.88 19.69 -4.12
C LEU A 443 -9.20 20.20 -5.39
N LYS A 444 -9.98 20.87 -6.25
CA LYS A 444 -9.51 21.46 -7.50
C LYS A 444 -9.63 22.97 -7.39
N ASP A 445 -8.67 23.68 -7.95
CA ASP A 445 -8.72 25.14 -8.11
C ASP A 445 -9.07 25.88 -6.81
N CYS A 446 -8.54 25.42 -5.67
CA CYS A 446 -8.91 25.88 -4.32
C CYS A 446 -7.90 26.83 -3.66
N GLY A 447 -6.81 27.19 -4.33
CA GLY A 447 -5.77 28.07 -3.80
C GLY A 447 -4.41 27.84 -4.45
N CYS A 448 -3.76 26.72 -4.12
CA CYS A 448 -2.42 26.38 -4.60
C CYS A 448 -2.45 25.24 -5.63
N GLY A 449 -2.10 25.53 -6.89
CA GLY A 449 -2.06 24.56 -7.97
C GLY A 449 -3.43 24.13 -8.50
N VAL A 450 -3.42 23.34 -9.57
CA VAL A 450 -4.65 22.89 -10.27
C VAL A 450 -5.43 21.83 -9.48
N LYS A 451 -4.72 21.09 -8.60
CA LYS A 451 -5.32 20.11 -7.70
C LYS A 451 -4.49 19.99 -6.43
N MET A 452 -5.17 19.98 -5.28
CA MET A 452 -4.57 19.70 -3.98
C MET A 452 -5.11 18.38 -3.43
N TYR A 453 -4.21 17.55 -2.94
CA TYR A 453 -4.51 16.28 -2.31
C TYR A 453 -3.90 16.25 -0.92
N ARG A 454 -4.70 15.87 0.07
CA ARG A 454 -4.26 15.64 1.45
C ARG A 454 -4.91 14.38 2.04
N PRO A 455 -4.28 13.78 3.05
CA PRO A 455 -4.92 12.82 3.94
C PRO A 455 -6.07 13.46 4.72
N ASN A 456 -7.20 12.76 4.79
CA ASN A 456 -8.25 13.00 5.77
C ASN A 456 -8.45 11.69 6.53
N MET A 457 -8.27 11.70 7.84
CA MET A 457 -8.56 10.55 8.69
C MET A 457 -10.05 10.23 8.62
N VAL A 458 -10.40 8.95 8.55
CA VAL A 458 -11.77 8.45 8.53
C VAL A 458 -11.94 7.34 9.55
N VAL A 459 -13.07 7.34 10.25
CA VAL A 459 -13.46 6.27 11.19
C VAL A 459 -14.78 5.66 10.72
N LEU A 460 -14.72 4.41 10.29
CA LEU A 460 -15.88 3.60 9.92
C LEU A 460 -16.32 2.77 11.14
N ILE A 461 -17.62 2.78 11.44
CA ILE A 461 -18.20 1.94 12.50
C ILE A 461 -19.26 1.04 11.89
N LYS A 462 -19.26 -0.23 12.29
CA LYS A 462 -20.38 -1.16 12.12
C LYS A 462 -20.97 -1.47 13.49
N GLU A 463 -22.27 -1.33 13.65
CA GLU A 463 -23.02 -1.59 14.89
C GLU A 463 -24.43 -2.04 14.49
N GLU A 464 -24.95 -3.10 15.12
CA GLU A 464 -26.25 -3.70 14.79
C GLU A 464 -26.49 -3.96 13.28
N GLY A 465 -25.43 -4.35 12.56
CA GLY A 465 -25.48 -4.64 11.12
C GLY A 465 -25.48 -3.41 10.21
N THR A 466 -25.51 -2.19 10.75
CA THR A 466 -25.45 -0.95 9.97
C THR A 466 -24.05 -0.37 9.94
N TYR A 467 -23.68 0.32 8.85
CA TYR A 467 -22.40 1.00 8.72
C TYR A 467 -22.57 2.52 8.69
N ARG A 468 -21.60 3.25 9.27
CA ARG A 468 -21.52 4.71 9.16
C ARG A 468 -20.09 5.21 9.20
N VAL A 469 -19.82 6.28 8.45
CA VAL A 469 -18.60 7.07 8.63
C VAL A 469 -18.84 7.99 9.83
N SER A 470 -18.27 7.61 10.98
CA SER A 470 -18.52 8.29 12.26
C SER A 470 -17.74 9.59 12.41
N HIS A 471 -16.47 9.59 11.97
CA HIS A 471 -15.56 10.72 12.11
C HIS A 471 -14.80 10.92 10.81
N VAL A 472 -14.62 12.18 10.43
CA VAL A 472 -13.82 12.58 9.27
C VAL A 472 -13.01 13.81 9.65
N SER A 473 -11.69 13.78 9.43
CA SER A 473 -10.87 14.98 9.62
C SER A 473 -10.95 15.93 8.44
N SER A 474 -10.62 17.20 8.65
CA SER A 474 -10.17 18.08 7.58
C SER A 474 -8.79 17.64 7.04
N TYR A 475 -8.23 18.38 6.07
CA TYR A 475 -6.88 18.14 5.55
C TYR A 475 -5.86 18.04 6.68
N ALA A 476 -5.17 16.90 6.76
CA ALA A 476 -4.08 16.67 7.69
C ALA A 476 -2.74 16.69 6.94
N ASP A 477 -1.93 17.73 7.16
CA ASP A 477 -0.55 17.79 6.61
C ASP A 477 0.41 16.84 7.32
N LEU A 478 0.10 16.46 8.57
CA LEU A 478 0.90 15.55 9.39
C LEU A 478 2.35 16.02 9.57
N GLU A 479 2.58 17.35 9.60
CA GLU A 479 3.93 17.95 9.66
C GLU A 479 4.86 17.49 8.51
N VAL A 480 4.30 17.03 7.39
CA VAL A 480 5.08 16.56 6.25
C VAL A 480 5.33 17.71 5.26
N PRO A 481 6.60 18.06 5.00
CA PRO A 481 6.93 19.09 4.02
C PRO A 481 6.52 18.66 2.61
N ILE A 482 5.77 19.53 1.92
CA ILE A 482 5.30 19.32 0.56
C ILE A 482 6.42 19.57 -0.44
N LEU A 483 6.46 18.76 -1.51
CA LEU A 483 7.38 18.93 -2.63
C LEU A 483 6.68 19.59 -3.82
N PRO A 484 7.39 20.40 -4.62
CA PRO A 484 6.80 21.00 -5.81
C PRO A 484 6.53 19.91 -6.85
N TRP A 485 5.54 20.14 -7.73
CA TRP A 485 5.21 19.17 -8.76
C TRP A 485 6.38 18.91 -9.71
N ASN A 486 7.11 19.97 -10.05
CA ASN A 486 8.34 19.94 -10.84
C ASN A 486 9.44 20.61 -10.01
N GLN A 487 10.65 20.03 -9.99
CA GLN A 487 11.74 20.47 -9.09
C GLN A 487 12.13 21.95 -9.25
N ASN A 488 11.96 22.53 -10.43
CA ASN A 488 12.38 23.91 -10.75
C ASN A 488 11.20 24.90 -10.78
N ARG A 489 10.08 24.57 -10.14
CA ARG A 489 8.87 25.42 -10.16
C ARG A 489 8.35 25.65 -8.75
N ASN A 490 7.53 26.69 -8.62
CA ASN A 490 6.91 27.05 -7.35
C ASN A 490 5.96 25.96 -6.83
N MET A 491 5.72 25.95 -5.52
CA MET A 491 4.85 24.98 -4.85
C MET A 491 3.40 24.96 -5.38
N CYS A 492 2.95 26.07 -5.95
CA CYS A 492 1.61 26.23 -6.52
C CYS A 492 1.58 26.05 -8.04
N GLU A 493 2.70 25.72 -8.69
CA GLU A 493 2.72 25.38 -10.10
C GLU A 493 2.53 23.88 -10.31
N GLY A 494 1.41 23.49 -10.93
CA GLY A 494 1.06 22.09 -11.15
C GLY A 494 0.18 21.52 -10.04
N LYS A 495 0.44 20.27 -9.64
CA LYS A 495 -0.36 19.58 -8.60
C LYS A 495 0.35 19.61 -7.25
N ASN A 496 -0.40 19.82 -6.18
CA ASN A 496 0.11 19.85 -4.81
C ASN A 496 -0.37 18.59 -4.07
N LEU A 497 0.50 17.57 -3.95
CA LEU A 497 0.09 16.23 -3.56
C LEU A 497 0.79 15.74 -2.30
N LEU A 498 -0.01 15.35 -1.30
CA LEU A 498 0.37 14.46 -0.21
C LEU A 498 -0.67 13.33 -0.16
N ILE A 499 -0.25 12.10 -0.45
CA ILE A 499 -1.16 10.98 -0.65
C ILE A 499 -0.87 9.89 0.37
N PRO A 500 -1.87 9.45 1.16
CA PRO A 500 -1.69 8.31 2.05
C PRO A 500 -1.74 6.96 1.29
N ASN A 501 -0.73 6.12 1.53
CA ASN A 501 -0.47 4.90 0.78
C ASN A 501 -0.70 3.58 1.56
N GLY A 502 -0.64 3.61 2.88
CA GLY A 502 -0.94 2.44 3.71
C GLY A 502 -0.40 2.56 5.12
N ILE A 503 -1.01 1.83 6.04
CA ILE A 503 -0.66 1.74 7.45
C ILE A 503 0.19 0.48 7.63
N SER A 504 1.49 0.68 7.83
CA SER A 504 2.48 -0.41 7.85
C SER A 504 2.45 -1.22 9.14
N SER A 505 2.20 -0.55 10.26
CA SER A 505 2.03 -1.15 11.58
C SER A 505 1.28 -0.19 12.50
N TRP A 506 0.58 -0.74 13.50
CA TRP A 506 -0.07 0.05 14.54
C TRP A 506 -0.10 -0.73 15.85
N ASN A 507 0.67 -0.28 16.84
CA ASN A 507 0.84 -1.00 18.11
C ASN A 507 0.79 -0.06 19.31
N PHE A 508 0.42 -0.61 20.46
CA PHE A 508 0.52 0.08 21.75
C PHE A 508 1.89 -0.17 22.38
N ALA A 509 2.40 0.83 23.09
CA ALA A 509 3.54 0.70 23.99
C ALA A 509 3.52 1.79 25.07
N LYS A 510 4.37 1.62 26.09
CA LYS A 510 4.62 2.67 27.06
C LYS A 510 5.74 3.58 26.56
N ASP A 511 5.57 4.88 26.68
CA ASP A 511 6.62 5.85 26.44
C ASP A 511 7.66 5.87 27.58
N GLU A 512 8.64 6.76 27.48
CA GLU A 512 9.72 6.92 28.47
C GLU A 512 9.22 7.26 29.87
N PHE A 513 8.01 7.83 29.97
CA PHE A 513 7.35 8.17 31.25
C PHE A 513 6.42 7.05 31.76
N GLY A 514 6.36 5.92 31.07
CA GLY A 514 5.49 4.80 31.42
C GLY A 514 4.02 4.99 31.00
N THR A 515 3.71 6.05 30.25
CA THR A 515 2.36 6.35 29.78
C THR A 515 2.05 5.50 28.56
N LEU A 516 0.90 4.83 28.57
CA LEU A 516 0.47 4.03 27.43
C LEU A 516 0.13 4.95 26.24
N GLN A 517 0.66 4.62 25.08
CA GLN A 517 0.47 5.34 23.82
C GLN A 517 0.28 4.36 22.67
N ASP A 518 -0.36 4.80 21.60
CA ASP A 518 -0.40 4.07 20.33
C ASP A 518 0.54 4.69 19.30
N TYR A 519 1.19 3.84 18.52
CA TYR A 519 2.19 4.20 17.51
C TYR A 519 1.79 3.58 16.17
N MET A 520 1.49 4.42 15.20
CA MET A 520 1.19 4.07 13.83
C MET A 520 2.39 4.39 12.93
N THR A 521 2.74 3.47 12.03
CA THR A 521 3.63 3.78 10.91
C THR A 521 2.81 3.96 9.63
N LEU A 522 2.84 5.15 9.06
CA LEU A 522 2.08 5.51 7.86
C LEU A 522 3.03 5.71 6.67
N SER A 523 2.67 5.16 5.53
CA SER A 523 3.35 5.38 4.26
C SER A 523 2.63 6.43 3.42
N LEU A 524 3.41 7.32 2.80
CA LEU A 524 2.92 8.49 2.06
C LEU A 524 3.69 8.67 0.75
N SER A 525 3.09 9.40 -0.19
CA SER A 525 3.77 9.90 -1.40
C SER A 525 3.56 11.40 -1.51
N ARG A 526 4.64 12.12 -1.83
CA ARG A 526 4.66 13.54 -2.15
C ARG A 526 4.90 13.70 -3.64
N ALA A 527 4.16 14.63 -4.25
CA ALA A 527 4.31 14.99 -5.67
C ALA A 527 4.33 13.81 -6.66
N ASP A 528 3.73 12.66 -6.31
CA ASP A 528 3.82 11.40 -7.08
C ASP A 528 5.27 10.98 -7.40
N SER A 529 6.22 11.19 -6.47
CA SER A 529 7.65 10.90 -6.69
C SER A 529 8.39 10.31 -5.50
N THR A 530 7.72 10.14 -4.36
CA THR A 530 8.33 9.61 -3.14
C THR A 530 7.59 8.41 -2.59
N ILE A 531 8.33 7.59 -1.87
CA ILE A 531 7.86 6.58 -0.94
C ILE A 531 8.41 7.02 0.41
N ASP A 532 7.59 7.68 1.21
CA ASP A 532 8.01 8.16 2.53
C ASP A 532 7.29 7.36 3.63
N ILE A 533 7.95 7.20 4.76
CA ILE A 533 7.41 6.62 5.99
C ILE A 533 7.43 7.70 7.07
N ILE A 534 6.33 7.84 7.81
CA ILE A 534 6.25 8.64 9.04
C ILE A 534 5.74 7.77 10.18
N HIS A 535 6.08 8.16 11.40
CA HIS A 535 5.55 7.57 12.61
C HIS A 535 4.64 8.58 13.31
N ILE A 536 3.45 8.14 13.69
CA ILE A 536 2.44 8.95 14.35
C ILE A 536 2.14 8.33 15.71
N LYS A 537 2.08 9.17 16.73
CA LYS A 537 1.78 8.81 18.11
C LYS A 537 0.45 9.42 18.54
N GLY A 538 -0.41 8.61 19.19
CA GLY A 538 -1.59 9.09 19.93
C GLY A 538 -2.91 9.16 19.15
N ILE A 539 -3.03 8.58 17.95
CA ILE A 539 -4.30 8.60 17.19
C ILE A 539 -5.39 7.78 17.90
N LEU A 540 -5.14 6.50 18.21
CA LEU A 540 -6.16 5.67 18.85
C LEU A 540 -6.51 6.20 20.21
N ILE A 541 -5.51 6.56 21.01
CA ILE A 541 -5.77 6.95 22.40
C ILE A 541 -6.63 8.22 22.46
N SER A 542 -6.46 9.13 21.49
CA SER A 542 -7.28 10.35 21.38
C SER A 542 -8.71 10.06 20.89
N ILE A 543 -8.91 9.07 20.03
CA ILE A 543 -10.24 8.74 19.47
C ILE A 543 -11.03 7.80 20.38
N LEU A 544 -10.35 6.92 21.12
CA LEU A 544 -10.99 5.93 21.98
C LEU A 544 -11.36 6.49 23.36
N ASP A 545 -11.13 7.78 23.61
CA ASP A 545 -11.69 8.45 24.76
C ASP A 545 -13.24 8.45 24.69
N GLU A 546 -13.89 8.33 25.85
CA GLU A 546 -15.33 8.05 25.95
C GLU A 546 -16.18 9.09 25.22
N GLU A 547 -15.78 10.35 25.25
CA GLU A 547 -16.46 11.45 24.57
C GLU A 547 -16.50 11.30 23.04
N HIS A 548 -15.51 10.61 22.46
CA HIS A 548 -15.40 10.39 21.01
C HIS A 548 -16.12 9.11 20.56
N LEU A 549 -16.24 8.11 21.45
CA LEU A 549 -16.98 6.88 21.16
C LEU A 549 -18.47 6.95 21.53
N SER A 550 -18.85 7.85 22.44
CA SER A 550 -20.25 8.16 22.76
C SER A 550 -20.86 8.93 21.58
N VAL A 551 -21.44 8.20 20.65
CA VAL A 551 -22.33 8.77 19.64
C VAL A 551 -23.69 8.16 19.91
N ASP A 552 -24.71 9.01 20.03
CA ASP A 552 -26.11 8.56 20.11
C ASP A 552 -26.35 7.46 19.08
N VAL A 553 -26.59 6.26 19.61
CA VAL A 553 -26.79 5.02 18.86
C VAL A 553 -28.19 5.10 18.27
N ALA A 554 -28.36 5.93 17.24
CA ALA A 554 -29.56 5.95 16.43
C ALA A 554 -29.40 6.88 15.21
N THR A 555 -29.64 6.34 14.02
CA THR A 555 -30.32 7.02 12.90
C THR A 555 -29.58 8.01 11.98
N THR A 556 -28.36 8.49 12.27
CA THR A 556 -27.74 9.48 11.36
C THR A 556 -27.33 8.88 10.01
N LYS A 557 -28.19 9.05 9.00
CA LYS A 557 -28.05 8.56 7.63
C LYS A 557 -27.71 9.69 6.65
N ASN A 558 -26.81 10.59 7.05
CA ASN A 558 -26.39 11.73 6.25
C ASN A 558 -24.85 11.85 6.18
N ASP A 559 -24.37 12.67 5.25
CA ASP A 559 -22.94 12.94 5.02
C ASP A 559 -22.47 14.27 5.63
N ASN A 560 -23.14 14.79 6.66
CA ASN A 560 -22.85 16.15 7.16
C ASN A 560 -21.42 16.29 7.70
N ASN A 561 -20.88 15.26 8.37
CA ASN A 561 -19.48 15.27 8.81
C ASN A 561 -18.49 15.28 7.64
N ILE A 562 -18.76 14.54 6.56
CA ILE A 562 -17.95 14.57 5.33
C ILE A 562 -18.02 15.97 4.71
N LYS A 563 -19.21 16.56 4.60
CA LYS A 563 -19.41 17.92 4.06
C LYS A 563 -18.63 18.96 4.87
N CYS A 564 -18.71 18.90 6.19
CA CYS A 564 -17.97 19.80 7.08
C CYS A 564 -16.45 19.63 6.96
N ALA A 565 -15.96 18.39 6.97
CA ALA A 565 -14.55 18.08 6.77
C ALA A 565 -14.02 18.62 5.43
N ILE A 566 -14.80 18.47 4.36
CA ILE A 566 -14.45 18.98 3.02
C ILE A 566 -14.52 20.52 2.96
N LYS A 567 -15.49 21.16 3.62
CA LYS A 567 -15.57 22.62 3.75
C LYS A 567 -14.32 23.16 4.45
N LYS A 568 -13.96 22.59 5.60
CA LYS A 568 -12.77 23.01 6.35
C LYS A 568 -11.47 22.74 5.60
N SER A 569 -11.42 21.66 4.84
CA SER A 569 -10.31 21.36 3.92
C SER A 569 -10.16 22.41 2.80
N GLN A 570 -11.28 22.97 2.33
CA GLN A 570 -11.29 24.06 1.36
C GLN A 570 -10.73 25.35 1.98
N ASP A 571 -11.13 25.68 3.21
CA ASP A 571 -10.61 26.85 3.93
C ASP A 571 -9.09 26.76 4.11
N TYR A 572 -8.61 25.58 4.51
CA TYR A 572 -7.18 25.27 4.57
C TYR A 572 -6.51 25.48 3.20
N CYS A 573 -7.08 24.97 2.10
CA CYS A 573 -6.48 25.07 0.77
C CYS A 573 -6.31 26.53 0.31
N VAL A 574 -7.33 27.36 0.60
CA VAL A 574 -7.30 28.80 0.29
C VAL A 574 -6.23 29.50 1.10
N ALA A 575 -6.15 29.23 2.41
CA ALA A 575 -5.13 29.80 3.29
C ALA A 575 -3.71 29.40 2.84
N TYR A 576 -3.47 28.10 2.61
CA TYR A 576 -2.19 27.58 2.11
C TYR A 576 -1.78 28.25 0.79
N GLY A 577 -2.74 28.47 -0.12
CA GLY A 577 -2.50 29.20 -1.37
C GLY A 577 -1.99 30.62 -1.13
N LYS A 578 -2.71 31.40 -0.32
CA LYS A 578 -2.32 32.78 0.01
C LYS A 578 -0.90 32.84 0.59
N ASP A 579 -0.62 32.03 1.61
CA ASP A 579 0.69 32.00 2.27
C ASP A 579 1.84 31.70 1.31
N ASN A 580 1.62 30.83 0.31
CA ASN A 580 2.66 30.47 -0.67
C ASN A 580 2.80 31.51 -1.79
N TYR A 581 1.72 32.17 -2.20
CA TYR A 581 1.81 33.29 -3.14
C TYR A 581 2.55 34.48 -2.51
N ASP A 582 2.23 34.82 -1.27
CA ASP A 582 2.88 35.93 -0.55
C ASP A 582 4.38 35.67 -0.38
N LYS A 583 4.78 34.43 -0.03
CA LYS A 583 6.18 34.02 0.00
C LYS A 583 6.87 34.15 -1.36
N SER A 584 6.19 33.75 -2.44
CA SER A 584 6.73 33.86 -3.80
C SER A 584 6.94 35.32 -4.22
N ILE A 585 5.99 36.21 -3.92
CA ILE A 585 6.09 37.64 -4.22
C ILE A 585 7.24 38.26 -3.43
N ASN A 586 7.36 37.95 -2.13
CA ASN A 586 8.42 38.48 -1.29
C ASN A 586 9.82 37.99 -1.72
N SER A 587 9.94 36.73 -2.16
CA SER A 587 11.19 36.19 -2.73
C SER A 587 11.58 36.93 -4.01
N LEU A 588 10.63 37.13 -4.93
CA LEU A 588 10.87 37.83 -6.18
C LEU A 588 11.27 39.30 -5.94
N ALA A 589 10.62 39.97 -4.98
CA ALA A 589 10.97 41.33 -4.59
C ALA A 589 12.38 41.42 -3.98
N ALA A 590 12.80 40.41 -3.20
CA ALA A 590 14.15 40.35 -2.65
C ALA A 590 15.22 40.12 -3.75
N GLU A 591 14.95 39.23 -4.71
CA GLU A 591 15.83 38.99 -5.86
C GLU A 591 15.97 40.22 -6.75
N LEU A 592 14.85 40.91 -7.04
CA LEU A 592 14.85 42.18 -7.77
C LEU A 592 15.68 43.24 -7.06
N LYS A 593 15.51 43.37 -5.74
CA LYS A 593 16.29 44.31 -4.94
C LYS A 593 17.78 43.98 -4.98
N GLN A 594 18.15 42.72 -4.79
CA GLN A 594 19.55 42.28 -4.88
C GLN A 594 20.14 42.57 -6.26
N HIS A 595 19.40 42.31 -7.33
CA HIS A 595 19.86 42.60 -8.68
C HIS A 595 20.03 44.11 -8.94
N MET A 596 19.14 44.94 -8.40
CA MET A 596 19.27 46.40 -8.45
C MET A 596 20.48 46.89 -7.65
N ASP A 597 20.73 46.33 -6.46
CA ASP A 597 21.89 46.64 -5.63
C ASP A 597 23.21 46.22 -6.32
N ASP A 598 23.23 45.06 -6.97
CA ASP A 598 24.37 44.57 -7.74
C ASP A 598 24.69 45.49 -8.94
N ILE A 599 23.67 45.91 -9.71
CA ILE A 599 23.84 46.90 -10.80
C ILE A 599 24.34 48.23 -10.25
N GLY A 600 23.79 48.69 -9.12
CA GLY A 600 24.20 49.93 -8.46
C GLY A 600 25.63 49.89 -7.93
N SER A 601 26.18 48.71 -7.63
CA SER A 601 27.57 48.53 -7.18
C SER A 601 28.60 48.43 -8.32
N GLN A 602 28.14 48.22 -9.55
CA GLN A 602 28.97 48.13 -10.77
C GLN A 602 29.03 49.44 -11.56
N LEU A 603 28.20 50.42 -11.21
CA LEU A 603 28.21 51.81 -11.69
C LEU A 603 28.98 52.69 -10.69
#